data_AF-A0A917KQ19-F1
#
_entry.id   AF-A0A917KQ19-F1
#
_cell.length_a   1.000
_cell.length_b   1.000
_cell.length_c   1.000
_cell.angle_alpha   90.00
_cell.angle_beta   90.00
_cell.angle_gamma   90.00
#
_symmetry.space_group_name_H-M   'P 1'
#
loop_
_entity.id
_entity.type
_entity.pdbx_description
1 polymer ?
#
loop_
_entity_poly.entity_id
_entity_poly.type
_entity_poly.pdbx_seq_one_letter_code
_entity_poly.pdbx_strand_id
1 'polypeptide(L)'
;MSNVVHIEVGAFDAKVHSPFEAKDYIKDLPHGWRRWDKTEKCWVVELHAIDLLESTLRLAGFTIRTTHQGGAGRQYSAPPPRAERNPDTWADSMYKALGSDLGNKAYKALVPVLHPDRGGDTVCMQQLNAARDKAKIQPAR
;
A
#
# COMPACT_ATOMS: atom_id res chain seq x y z
N MET A 1 -22.25 -21.13 -9.97
CA MET A 1 -21.43 -20.19 -9.18
C MET A 1 -20.70 -19.29 -10.15
N SER A 2 -20.78 -17.98 -10.01
CA SER A 2 -20.21 -17.05 -10.99
C SER A 2 -18.73 -16.80 -10.66
N ASN A 3 -17.81 -17.38 -11.44
CA ASN A 3 -16.36 -17.17 -11.32
C ASN A 3 -15.91 -15.85 -11.96
N VAL A 4 -16.79 -14.85 -11.97
CA VAL A 4 -16.56 -13.56 -12.63
C VAL A 4 -16.14 -12.54 -11.59
N VAL A 5 -14.96 -11.94 -11.79
CA VAL A 5 -14.50 -10.77 -11.05
C VAL A 5 -14.71 -9.55 -11.93
N HIS A 6 -15.39 -8.53 -11.39
CA HIS A 6 -15.60 -7.26 -12.08
C HIS A 6 -14.73 -6.19 -11.42
N ILE A 7 -13.90 -5.55 -12.24
CA ILE A 7 -12.99 -4.48 -11.84
C ILE A 7 -13.44 -3.18 -12.48
N GLU A 8 -13.86 -2.23 -11.67
CA GLU A 8 -14.18 -0.87 -12.12
C GLU A 8 -12.98 0.03 -11.88
N VAL A 9 -12.32 0.44 -12.94
CA VAL A 9 -11.14 1.30 -12.89
C VAL A 9 -11.60 2.76 -12.88
N GLY A 10 -11.40 3.42 -11.75
CA GLY A 10 -11.63 4.84 -11.56
C GLY A 10 -10.39 5.69 -11.83
N ALA A 11 -10.44 6.96 -11.43
CA ALA A 11 -9.35 7.91 -11.65
C ALA A 11 -8.14 7.70 -10.71
N PHE A 12 -8.35 7.13 -9.53
CA PHE A 12 -7.33 7.01 -8.48
C PHE A 12 -7.25 5.61 -7.85
N ASP A 13 -8.32 4.84 -7.96
CA ASP A 13 -8.43 3.49 -7.43
C ASP A 13 -9.29 2.63 -8.36
N ALA A 14 -9.30 1.33 -8.09
CA ALA A 14 -10.23 0.42 -8.71
C ALA A 14 -11.06 -0.31 -7.67
N LYS A 15 -12.34 -0.51 -7.99
CA LYS A 15 -13.27 -1.30 -7.20
C LYS A 15 -13.34 -2.71 -7.76
N VAL A 16 -13.19 -3.69 -6.89
CA VAL A 16 -13.15 -5.11 -7.24
C VAL A 16 -14.34 -5.79 -6.59
N HIS A 17 -15.30 -6.15 -7.43
CA HIS A 17 -16.46 -6.95 -7.10
C HIS A 17 -16.15 -8.40 -7.44
N SER A 18 -16.01 -9.23 -6.42
CA SER A 18 -15.53 -10.59 -6.57
C SER A 18 -16.40 -11.58 -5.81
N PRO A 19 -16.45 -12.84 -6.25
CA PRO A 19 -17.01 -13.92 -5.44
C PRO A 19 -16.11 -14.18 -4.22
N PHE A 20 -16.61 -14.94 -3.24
CA PHE A 20 -15.92 -15.14 -1.95
C PHE A 20 -14.57 -15.84 -2.13
N GLU A 21 -14.48 -16.75 -3.09
CA GLU A 21 -13.31 -17.55 -3.43
C GLU A 21 -12.14 -16.71 -3.95
N ALA A 22 -12.43 -15.52 -4.51
CA ALA A 22 -11.40 -14.60 -5.02
C ALA A 22 -10.75 -13.75 -3.90
N LYS A 23 -11.32 -13.77 -2.70
CA LYS A 23 -10.93 -12.89 -1.59
C LYS A 23 -9.48 -13.07 -1.15
N ASP A 24 -8.98 -14.30 -1.16
CA ASP A 24 -7.63 -14.58 -0.66
C ASP A 24 -6.56 -14.04 -1.62
N TYR A 25 -6.78 -14.12 -2.93
CA TYR A 25 -5.93 -13.49 -3.94
C TYR A 25 -5.87 -11.96 -3.80
N ILE A 26 -7.01 -11.34 -3.44
CA ILE A 26 -7.03 -9.90 -3.16
C ILE A 26 -6.26 -9.61 -1.87
N LYS A 27 -6.35 -10.50 -0.87
CA LYS A 27 -5.64 -10.35 0.41
C LYS A 27 -4.13 -10.54 0.33
N ASP A 28 -3.64 -11.27 -0.67
CA ASP A 28 -2.22 -11.44 -0.91
C ASP A 28 -1.54 -10.15 -1.37
N LEU A 29 -2.30 -9.18 -1.87
CA LEU A 29 -1.79 -7.84 -2.11
C LEU A 29 -1.34 -7.18 -0.79
N PRO A 30 -0.27 -6.37 -0.81
CA PRO A 30 0.15 -5.57 0.33
C PRO A 30 -1.02 -4.81 0.97
N HIS A 31 -1.08 -4.82 2.30
CA HIS A 31 -2.20 -4.22 3.04
C HIS A 31 -2.39 -2.73 2.71
N GLY A 32 -1.33 -2.00 2.35
CA GLY A 32 -1.42 -0.59 1.96
C GLY A 32 -2.18 -0.36 0.64
N TRP A 33 -2.18 -1.36 -0.25
CA TRP A 33 -2.72 -1.23 -1.61
C TRP A 33 -4.17 -1.67 -1.72
N ARG A 34 -4.78 -2.09 -0.60
CA ARG A 34 -6.14 -2.61 -0.57
C ARG A 34 -6.87 -2.19 0.69
N ARG A 35 -8.17 -1.95 0.54
CA ARG A 35 -9.08 -1.78 1.68
C ARG A 35 -10.43 -2.37 1.34
N TRP A 36 -11.12 -2.87 2.35
CA TRP A 36 -12.50 -3.29 2.20
C TRP A 36 -13.42 -2.07 2.34
N ASP A 37 -14.21 -1.79 1.31
CA ASP A 37 -15.30 -0.81 1.39
C ASP A 37 -16.55 -1.50 1.94
N LYS A 38 -16.97 -1.11 3.15
CA LYS A 38 -18.14 -1.68 3.80
C LYS A 38 -19.46 -1.22 3.19
N THR A 39 -19.48 -0.02 2.60
CA THR A 39 -20.66 0.61 2.03
C THR A 39 -21.00 -0.07 0.71
N GLU A 40 -20.02 -0.18 -0.17
CA GLU A 40 -20.21 -0.77 -1.50
C GLU A 40 -19.98 -2.29 -1.52
N LYS A 41 -19.53 -2.86 -0.39
CA LYS A 41 -19.24 -4.29 -0.21
C LYS A 41 -18.29 -4.83 -1.28
N CYS A 42 -17.21 -4.10 -1.52
CA CYS A 42 -16.19 -4.42 -2.51
C CYS A 42 -14.79 -4.16 -1.96
N TRP A 43 -13.77 -4.67 -2.65
CA TRP A 43 -12.40 -4.29 -2.38
C TRP A 43 -12.04 -3.05 -3.20
N VAL A 44 -11.43 -2.07 -2.56
CA VAL A 44 -10.82 -0.92 -3.23
C VAL A 44 -9.32 -1.18 -3.28
N VAL A 45 -8.75 -1.17 -4.48
CA VAL A 45 -7.33 -1.43 -4.71
C VAL A 45 -6.65 -0.26 -5.43
N GLU A 46 -5.38 -0.05 -5.15
CA GLU A 46 -4.58 0.94 -5.88
C GLU A 46 -4.41 0.55 -7.35
N LEU A 47 -4.38 1.56 -8.24
CA LEU A 47 -4.35 1.32 -9.69
C LEU A 47 -3.15 0.50 -10.15
N HIS A 48 -1.99 0.70 -9.54
CA HIS A 48 -0.77 -0.01 -9.91
C HIS A 48 -0.80 -1.50 -9.52
N ALA A 49 -1.72 -1.90 -8.63
CA ALA A 49 -1.91 -3.29 -8.23
C ALA A 49 -2.84 -4.06 -9.19
N ILE A 50 -3.53 -3.37 -10.11
CA ILE A 50 -4.52 -3.98 -11.00
C ILE A 50 -3.89 -5.03 -11.91
N ASP A 51 -2.79 -4.71 -12.59
CA ASP A 51 -2.16 -5.65 -13.54
C ASP A 51 -1.71 -6.95 -12.87
N LEU A 52 -1.14 -6.82 -11.66
CA LEU A 52 -0.74 -7.95 -10.83
C LEU A 52 -1.96 -8.76 -10.37
N LEU A 53 -3.00 -8.09 -9.90
CA LEU A 53 -4.22 -8.71 -9.43
C LEU A 53 -4.95 -9.44 -10.58
N GLU A 54 -5.06 -8.80 -11.75
CA GLU A 54 -5.67 -9.40 -12.94
C GLU A 54 -4.92 -10.65 -13.37
N SER A 55 -3.59 -10.58 -13.44
CA SER A 55 -2.75 -11.72 -13.81
C SER A 55 -2.93 -12.88 -12.83
N THR A 56 -2.91 -12.59 -11.52
CA THR A 56 -3.08 -13.59 -10.47
C THR A 56 -4.45 -14.25 -10.52
N LEU A 57 -5.53 -13.46 -10.68
CA LEU A 57 -6.90 -13.97 -10.77
C LEU A 57 -7.13 -14.79 -12.05
N ARG A 58 -6.57 -14.38 -13.19
CA ARG A 58 -6.63 -15.18 -14.43
C ARG A 58 -5.92 -16.53 -14.28
N LEU A 59 -4.74 -16.54 -13.66
CA LEU A 59 -4.00 -17.78 -13.38
C LEU A 59 -4.78 -18.72 -12.45
N ALA A 60 -5.55 -18.15 -11.52
CA ALA A 60 -6.45 -18.90 -10.64
C ALA A 60 -7.77 -19.36 -11.31
N GLY A 61 -7.98 -19.04 -12.59
CA GLY A 61 -9.14 -19.48 -13.37
C GLY A 61 -10.37 -18.56 -13.28
N PHE A 62 -10.23 -17.35 -12.75
CA PHE A 62 -11.33 -16.38 -12.75
C PHE A 62 -11.48 -15.70 -14.10
N THR A 63 -12.72 -15.46 -14.50
CA THR A 63 -13.03 -14.60 -15.64
C THR A 63 -13.06 -13.15 -15.16
N ILE A 64 -12.28 -12.27 -15.78
CA ILE A 64 -12.20 -10.87 -15.37
C ILE A 64 -12.94 -10.00 -16.38
N ARG A 65 -13.80 -9.11 -15.86
CA ARG A 65 -14.39 -8.02 -16.63
C ARG A 65 -13.85 -6.71 -16.09
N THR A 66 -13.23 -5.90 -16.94
CA THR A 66 -12.67 -4.61 -16.54
C THR A 66 -13.47 -3.50 -17.22
N THR A 67 -13.95 -2.54 -16.45
CA THR A 67 -14.70 -1.38 -16.95
C THR A 67 -13.95 -0.13 -16.58
N HIS A 68 -13.65 0.71 -17.55
CA HIS A 68 -13.05 2.03 -17.32
C HIS A 68 -14.17 3.06 -17.33
N GLN A 69 -14.30 3.87 -16.29
CA GLN A 69 -15.19 5.02 -16.37
C GLN A 69 -14.61 6.00 -17.41
N GLY A 70 -15.36 6.22 -18.49
CA GLY A 70 -14.91 6.94 -19.67
C GLY A 70 -14.41 8.35 -19.36
N GLY A 71 -13.19 8.67 -19.79
CA GLY A 71 -12.67 10.05 -19.75
C GLY A 71 -11.16 10.22 -19.56
N ALA A 72 -10.41 9.18 -19.19
CA ALA A 72 -8.98 9.31 -18.95
C ALA A 72 -8.15 8.43 -19.90
N GLY A 73 -8.03 8.86 -21.15
CA GLY A 73 -6.79 8.64 -21.88
C GLY A 73 -5.70 9.45 -21.19
N ARG A 74 -5.10 8.91 -20.13
CA ARG A 74 -3.91 9.49 -19.51
C ARG A 74 -2.81 8.46 -19.56
N GLN A 75 -1.78 8.76 -20.36
CA GLN A 75 -0.47 8.15 -20.24
C GLN A 75 -0.09 8.13 -18.76
N TYR A 76 0.01 6.93 -18.21
CA TYR A 76 0.69 6.71 -16.94
C TYR A 76 2.12 7.19 -17.11
N SER A 77 2.44 8.33 -16.50
CA SER A 77 3.83 8.57 -16.11
C SER A 77 4.02 7.72 -14.87
N ALA A 78 4.90 6.72 -14.95
CA ALA A 78 5.30 5.96 -13.77
C ALA A 78 5.63 6.96 -12.64
N PRO A 79 5.23 6.70 -11.39
CA PRO A 79 5.70 7.51 -10.27
C PRO A 79 7.24 7.60 -10.39
N PRO A 80 7.85 8.77 -10.11
CA PRO A 80 9.29 8.90 -10.19
C PRO A 80 9.91 7.72 -9.43
N PRO A 81 10.96 7.09 -9.98
CA PRO A 81 11.57 5.93 -9.35
C PRO A 81 11.77 6.26 -7.88
N ARG A 82 11.23 5.40 -7.01
CA ARG A 82 11.37 5.52 -5.56
C ARG A 82 12.84 5.83 -5.32
N ALA A 83 13.13 7.03 -4.80
CA ALA A 83 14.50 7.48 -4.59
C ALA A 83 15.30 6.31 -4.04
N GLU A 84 16.42 6.00 -4.72
CA GLU A 84 17.30 4.90 -4.35
C GLU A 84 17.44 4.87 -2.83
N ARG A 85 17.30 3.67 -2.26
CA ARG A 85 17.38 3.44 -0.81
C ARG A 85 18.70 4.03 -0.32
N ASN A 86 18.65 5.26 0.18
CA ASN A 86 19.80 5.94 0.73
C ASN A 86 20.33 5.06 1.89
N PRO A 87 21.64 4.81 1.96
CA PRO A 87 22.25 4.14 3.10
C PRO A 87 22.08 5.06 4.32
N ASP A 88 21.49 4.50 5.39
CA ASP A 88 21.30 5.08 6.72
C ASP A 88 20.71 6.51 6.79
N THR A 89 19.40 6.59 6.96
CA THR A 89 18.70 7.85 7.28
C THR A 89 18.94 8.30 8.72
N TRP A 90 18.58 9.55 9.07
CA TRP A 90 18.60 10.01 10.46
C TRP A 90 17.76 9.11 11.38
N ALA A 91 16.64 8.58 10.87
CA ALA A 91 15.73 7.72 11.63
C ALA A 91 16.37 6.34 11.89
N ASP A 92 17.13 5.82 10.93
CA ASP A 92 17.92 4.60 11.12
C ASP A 92 18.98 4.80 12.23
N SER A 93 19.67 5.95 12.22
CA SER A 93 20.64 6.33 13.27
C SER A 93 20.00 6.46 14.65
N MET A 94 18.81 7.06 14.71
CA MET A 94 18.02 7.19 15.94
C MET A 94 17.67 5.81 16.53
N TYR A 95 17.10 4.91 15.71
CA TYR A 95 16.73 3.57 16.17
C TYR A 95 17.95 2.74 16.59
N LYS A 96 19.08 2.90 15.91
CA LYS A 96 20.35 2.27 16.29
C LYS A 96 20.88 2.76 17.63
N ALA A 97 20.73 4.06 17.93
CA ALA A 97 21.19 4.65 19.19
C ALA A 97 20.27 4.34 20.39
N LEU A 98 18.95 4.35 20.16
CA LEU A 98 17.95 4.21 21.23
C LEU A 98 17.58 2.75 21.53
N GLY A 99 17.77 1.83 20.59
CA GLY A 99 17.20 0.49 20.69
C GLY A 99 15.68 0.47 20.54
N SER A 100 15.09 -0.72 20.59
CA SER A 100 13.69 -0.95 20.19
C SER A 100 12.65 -0.29 21.12
N ASP A 101 12.86 -0.33 22.43
CA ASP A 101 11.90 0.22 23.40
C ASP A 101 11.86 1.76 23.35
N LEU A 102 13.01 2.42 23.49
CA LEU A 102 13.10 3.87 23.41
C LEU A 102 12.83 4.39 22.00
N GLY A 103 13.22 3.65 20.95
CA GLY A 103 12.89 3.99 19.57
C GLY A 103 11.38 4.01 19.30
N ASN A 104 10.62 3.07 19.88
CA ASN A 104 9.16 3.08 19.79
C ASN A 104 8.51 4.25 20.55
N LYS A 105 9.08 4.65 21.69
CA LYS A 105 8.63 5.84 22.43
C LYS A 105 8.91 7.12 21.65
N ALA A 106 10.12 7.24 21.08
CA ALA A 106 10.51 8.36 20.21
C ALA A 106 9.62 8.46 18.97
N TYR A 107 9.31 7.32 18.33
CA TYR A 107 8.36 7.27 17.22
C TYR A 107 7.01 7.88 17.59
N LYS A 108 6.41 7.43 18.70
CA LYS A 108 5.11 7.94 19.14
C LYS A 108 5.13 9.46 19.40
N ALA A 109 6.25 9.96 19.93
CA ALA A 109 6.44 11.40 20.17
C ALA A 109 6.63 12.21 18.87
N LEU A 110 7.28 11.63 17.85
CA LEU A 110 7.58 12.32 16.59
C LEU A 110 6.43 12.30 15.58
N VAL A 111 5.54 11.29 15.61
CA VAL A 111 4.36 11.22 14.73
C VAL A 111 3.52 12.51 14.74
N PRO A 112 3.09 13.08 15.88
CA PRO A 112 2.28 14.30 15.87
C PRO A 112 3.00 15.51 15.27
N VAL A 113 4.34 15.52 15.24
CA VAL A 113 5.17 16.61 14.70
C VAL A 113 5.45 16.43 13.21
N LEU A 114 5.78 15.21 12.79
CA LEU A 114 6.25 14.94 11.42
C LEU A 114 5.13 14.57 10.44
N HIS A 115 3.92 14.23 10.92
CA HIS A 115 2.85 13.80 10.03
C HIS A 115 2.40 14.92 9.07
N PRO A 116 2.31 14.67 7.76
CA PRO A 116 1.93 15.69 6.77
C PRO A 116 0.54 16.27 7.00
N ASP A 117 -0.43 15.46 7.45
CA ASP A 117 -1.78 15.93 7.82
C ASP A 117 -1.78 16.96 8.96
N ARG A 118 -0.66 17.14 9.67
CA ARG A 118 -0.47 18.13 10.73
C ARG A 118 0.50 19.25 10.33
N GLY A 119 0.82 19.37 9.04
CA GLY A 119 1.79 20.34 8.53
C GLY A 119 3.25 19.90 8.66
N GLY A 120 3.50 18.62 8.96
CA GLY A 120 4.84 18.04 8.99
C GLY A 120 5.39 17.69 7.60
N ASP A 121 6.58 17.09 7.58
CA ASP A 121 7.29 16.77 6.34
C ASP A 121 7.09 15.31 5.91
N THR A 122 6.61 15.11 4.68
CA THR A 122 6.32 13.78 4.11
C THR A 122 7.55 12.88 4.04
N VAL A 123 8.72 13.43 3.72
CA VAL A 123 9.97 12.66 3.58
C VAL A 123 10.45 12.20 4.96
N CYS A 124 10.44 13.09 5.95
CA CYS A 124 10.78 12.78 7.34
C CYS A 124 9.85 11.71 7.94
N MET A 125 8.54 11.80 7.68
CA MET A 125 7.58 10.79 8.14
C MET A 125 7.81 9.42 7.47
N GLN A 126 8.13 9.40 6.17
CA GLN A 126 8.47 8.17 5.45
C GLN A 126 9.75 7.53 5.98
N GLN A 127 10.79 8.32 6.24
CA GLN A 127 12.05 7.84 6.82
C GLN A 127 11.82 7.25 8.23
N LEU A 128 11.02 7.91 9.07
CA LEU A 128 10.67 7.43 10.41
C LEU A 128 9.89 6.10 10.37
N ASN A 129 8.92 5.97 9.46
CA ASN A 129 8.18 4.71 9.26
C ASN A 129 9.09 3.57 8.80
N ALA A 130 9.93 3.84 7.79
CA ALA A 130 10.84 2.84 7.25
C ALA A 130 11.84 2.32 8.31
N ALA A 131 12.40 3.20 9.14
CA ALA A 131 13.31 2.82 10.21
C ALA A 131 12.62 1.97 11.29
N ARG A 132 11.37 2.31 11.66
CA ARG A 132 10.57 1.53 12.61
C ARG A 132 10.33 0.11 12.11
N ASP A 133 10.00 -0.05 10.84
CA ASP A 133 9.71 -1.37 10.29
C ASP A 133 10.97 -2.23 10.16
N LYS A 134 12.13 -1.65 9.83
CA LYS A 134 13.43 -2.34 9.92
C LYS A 134 13.72 -2.83 11.34
N ALA A 135 13.50 -1.98 12.35
CA ALA A 135 13.74 -2.31 13.76
C ALA A 135 12.82 -3.41 14.30
N LYS A 136 11.66 -3.67 13.68
CA LYS A 136 10.79 -4.80 14.03
C LYS A 136 11.26 -6.13 13.43
N ILE A 137 11.93 -6.08 12.28
CA ILE A 137 12.36 -7.28 11.54
C ILE A 137 13.68 -7.82 12.12
N GLN A 138 14.52 -6.95 12.70
CA GLN A 138 15.75 -7.37 13.35
C GLN A 138 15.48 -7.80 14.80
N PRO A 139 15.81 -9.05 15.20
CA PRO A 139 15.73 -9.45 16.60
C PRO A 139 16.70 -8.59 17.42
N ALA A 140 16.29 -8.22 18.63
CA ALA A 140 17.14 -7.52 19.58
C ALA A 140 18.47 -8.28 19.73
N ARG A 141 19.59 -7.61 19.46
CA ARG A 141 20.92 -8.09 19.83
C ARG A 141 21.15 -7.86 21.31
#